data_AF-A0A372L8H7-F1
#
_entry.id   AF-A0A372L8H7-F1
#
_cell.length_a   1.000
_cell.length_b   1.000
_cell.length_c   1.000
_cell.angle_alpha   90.00
_cell.angle_beta   90.00
_cell.angle_gamma   90.00
#
_symmetry.space_group_name_H-M   'P 1'
#
loop_
_entity.id
_entity.type
_entity.pdbx_description
1 polymer ?
#
loop_
_entity_poly.entity_id
_entity_poly.type
_entity_poly.pdbx_seq_one_letter_code
_entity_poly.pdbx_strand_id
1 'polypeptide(L)'
;MLIIKNKENKKDFNNKKSKQVLDLEKEVALGLWIQVVGQIVEIKGLSGLLRLEDDTSLSGEQQILTGVWIKTIGQILEAVSVTRQLNETDIIKLLQEQQIAIIGDLLVSIGAAYEVTGGIRVLNEENIVQPPIIP
;
A
#
# COMPACT_ATOMS: atom_id res chain seq x y z
N MET A 1 -4.26 9.01 1.84
CA MET A 1 -5.16 9.90 1.05
C MET A 1 -5.42 11.26 1.73
N LEU A 2 -5.35 12.37 0.98
CA LEU A 2 -5.74 13.71 1.43
C LEU A 2 -7.23 13.95 1.18
N ILE A 3 -8.03 14.06 2.24
CA ILE A 3 -9.47 14.30 2.10
C ILE A 3 -9.71 15.79 1.87
N ILE A 4 -10.09 16.15 0.64
CA ILE A 4 -10.65 17.46 0.35
C ILE A 4 -11.98 17.55 1.11
N LYS A 5 -12.03 18.37 2.15
CA LYS A 5 -13.30 18.72 2.81
C LYS A 5 -14.12 19.55 1.84
N ASN A 6 -15.25 19.01 1.41
CA ASN A 6 -16.27 19.77 0.70
C ASN A 6 -16.89 20.76 1.70
N LYS A 7 -16.27 21.94 1.84
CA LYS A 7 -16.87 23.03 2.60
C LYS A 7 -18.00 23.59 1.76
N GLU A 8 -19.23 23.36 2.20
CA GLU A 8 -20.37 24.18 1.82
C GLU A 8 -20.00 25.66 1.98
N ASN A 9 -19.68 26.30 0.86
CA ASN A 9 -19.92 27.70 0.54
C ASN A 9 -19.16 28.04 -0.75
N LYS A 10 -19.90 27.98 -1.87
CA LYS A 10 -19.55 28.66 -3.12
C LYS A 10 -19.40 30.16 -2.84
N LYS A 11 -18.23 30.62 -2.41
CA LYS A 11 -17.78 32.03 -2.56
C LYS A 11 -16.33 32.36 -2.20
N ASP A 12 -15.56 31.46 -1.59
CA ASP A 12 -14.14 31.71 -1.27
C ASP A 12 -13.18 30.72 -1.95
N PHE A 13 -13.25 30.62 -3.27
CA PHE A 13 -12.20 29.98 -4.08
C PHE A 13 -10.95 30.89 -4.23
N ASN A 14 -10.68 31.73 -3.23
CA ASN A 14 -9.51 32.61 -3.19
C ASN A 14 -8.41 31.98 -2.33
N ASN A 15 -7.85 30.90 -2.89
CA ASN A 15 -6.44 30.58 -2.97
C ASN A 15 -5.51 31.03 -1.82
N LYS A 16 -5.64 30.42 -0.63
CA LYS A 16 -4.47 30.16 0.21
C LYS A 16 -4.72 29.00 1.16
N LYS A 17 -4.34 27.79 0.73
CA LYS A 17 -4.04 26.71 1.67
C LYS A 17 -3.06 27.26 2.71
N SER A 18 -3.40 27.13 3.99
CA SER A 18 -2.51 27.67 5.02
C SER A 18 -1.17 26.94 4.94
N LYS A 19 -0.08 27.66 5.21
CA LYS A 19 1.27 27.07 5.19
C LYS A 19 1.35 25.81 6.06
N GLN A 20 0.71 25.84 7.22
CA GLN A 20 0.63 24.69 8.14
C GLN A 20 -0.05 23.46 7.53
N VAL A 21 -1.17 23.64 6.82
CA VAL A 21 -1.84 22.52 6.14
C VAL A 21 -0.94 21.96 5.05
N LEU A 22 -0.34 22.81 4.23
CA LEU A 22 0.59 22.36 3.19
C LEU A 22 1.79 21.59 3.76
N ASP A 23 2.34 22.03 4.89
CA ASP A 23 3.47 21.36 5.52
C ASP A 23 3.08 19.97 6.06
N LEU A 24 1.91 19.84 6.71
CA LEU A 24 1.39 18.53 7.13
C LEU A 24 1.11 17.59 5.95
N GLU A 25 0.59 18.10 4.84
CA GLU A 25 0.36 17.25 3.67
C GLU A 25 1.65 16.76 3.02
N LYS A 26 2.72 17.57 3.05
CA LYS A 26 4.06 17.12 2.65
C LYS A 26 4.59 16.03 3.58
N GLU A 27 4.35 16.14 4.89
CA GLU A 27 4.71 15.08 5.84
C GLU A 27 3.97 13.78 5.53
N VAL A 28 2.67 13.84 5.20
CA VAL A 28 1.90 12.68 4.74
C VAL A 28 2.52 12.08 3.48
N ALA A 29 2.79 12.90 2.45
CA ALA A 29 3.40 12.43 1.21
C ALA A 29 4.77 11.77 1.45
N LEU A 30 5.59 12.33 2.33
CA LEU A 30 6.87 11.74 2.74
C LEU A 30 6.67 10.40 3.44
N GLY A 31 5.70 10.29 4.35
CA GLY A 31 5.33 9.04 5.01
C GLY A 31 4.97 7.93 4.02
N LEU A 32 4.18 8.25 2.99
CA LEU A 32 3.81 7.29 1.94
C LEU A 32 5.05 6.80 1.15
N TRP A 33 5.98 7.69 0.83
CA TRP A 33 7.24 7.28 0.17
C TRP A 33 8.12 6.42 1.08
N ILE A 34 8.15 6.66 2.38
CA ILE A 34 8.83 5.78 3.34
C ILE A 34 8.19 4.39 3.33
N GLN A 35 6.86 4.28 3.27
CA GLN A 35 6.18 3.00 3.15
C GLN A 35 6.54 2.25 1.86
N VAL A 36 6.62 2.96 0.72
CA VAL A 36 7.09 2.37 -0.56
C VAL A 36 8.48 1.76 -0.40
N VAL A 37 9.42 2.48 0.22
CA VAL A 37 10.78 1.98 0.45
C VAL A 37 10.76 0.73 1.35
N GLY A 38 9.97 0.75 2.43
CA GLY A 38 9.80 -0.40 3.31
C GLY A 38 9.30 -1.65 2.57
N GLN A 39 8.32 -1.50 1.69
CA GLN A 39 7.79 -2.60 0.88
C GLN A 39 8.79 -3.13 -0.15
N ILE A 40 9.63 -2.28 -0.75
CA ILE A 40 10.72 -2.74 -1.64
C ILE A 40 11.74 -3.58 -0.87
N VAL A 41 12.06 -3.19 0.37
CA VAL A 41 12.95 -3.99 1.24
C VAL A 41 12.29 -5.32 1.57
N GLU A 42 11.00 -5.34 1.90
CA GLU A 42 10.22 -6.56 2.15
C GLU A 42 10.23 -7.50 0.93
N ILE A 43 9.93 -7.00 -0.27
CA ILE A 43 9.99 -7.77 -1.52
C ILE A 43 11.36 -8.42 -1.70
N LYS A 44 12.44 -7.65 -1.50
CA LYS A 44 13.80 -8.17 -1.64
C LYS A 44 14.08 -9.30 -0.65
N GLY A 45 13.68 -9.12 0.61
CA GLY A 45 13.84 -10.12 1.67
C GLY A 45 13.08 -11.41 1.33
N LEU A 46 11.78 -11.30 1.06
CA LEU A 46 10.92 -12.44 0.72
C LEU A 46 11.38 -13.17 -0.55
N SER A 47 11.76 -12.42 -1.60
CA SER A 47 12.30 -13.02 -2.83
C SER A 47 13.63 -13.74 -2.56
N GLY A 48 14.43 -13.23 -1.62
CA GLY A 48 15.67 -13.87 -1.20
C GLY A 48 15.43 -15.18 -0.46
N LEU A 49 14.50 -15.17 0.51
CA LEU A 49 14.10 -16.36 1.27
C LEU A 49 13.54 -17.44 0.35
N LEU A 50 12.59 -17.09 -0.51
CA LEU A 50 11.95 -18.04 -1.45
C LEU A 50 12.94 -18.69 -2.43
N ARG A 51 14.08 -18.03 -2.71
CA ARG A 51 15.15 -18.60 -3.57
C ARG A 51 16.07 -19.56 -2.82
N LEU A 52 16.14 -19.45 -1.51
CA LEU A 52 16.93 -20.33 -0.63
C LEU A 52 16.10 -21.50 -0.10
N GLU A 53 14.78 -21.44 -0.24
CA GLU A 53 13.86 -22.49 0.16
C GLU A 53 14.02 -23.71 -0.76
N ASP A 54 14.40 -24.85 -0.16
CA ASP A 54 14.61 -26.10 -0.89
C ASP A 54 13.26 -26.79 -1.25
N ASP A 55 12.18 -26.47 -0.52
CA ASP A 55 10.84 -26.99 -0.77
C ASP A 55 10.02 -26.06 -1.69
N THR A 56 10.14 -26.31 -3.00
CA THR A 56 9.38 -25.59 -4.03
C THR A 56 7.86 -25.85 -4.01
N SER A 57 7.35 -26.71 -3.12
CA SER A 57 5.92 -26.97 -2.99
C SER A 57 5.18 -25.98 -2.09
N LEU A 58 5.91 -25.11 -1.37
CA LEU A 58 5.35 -24.06 -0.50
C LEU A 58 4.69 -22.95 -1.31
N SER A 59 3.41 -23.14 -1.56
CA SER A 59 2.59 -22.21 -2.33
C SER A 59 2.06 -21.05 -1.48
N GLY A 60 2.11 -21.15 -0.14
CA GLY A 60 1.79 -20.05 0.77
C GLY A 60 2.77 -18.89 0.67
N GLU A 61 4.07 -19.15 0.69
CA GLU A 61 5.11 -18.10 0.62
C GLU A 61 5.08 -17.34 -0.71
N GLN A 62 4.84 -18.05 -1.82
CA GLN A 62 4.64 -17.42 -3.13
C GLN A 62 3.41 -16.50 -3.15
N GLN A 63 2.33 -16.90 -2.47
CA GLN A 63 1.14 -16.06 -2.32
C GLN A 63 1.42 -14.81 -1.47
N ILE A 64 2.21 -14.94 -0.39
CA ILE A 64 2.66 -13.78 0.40
C ILE A 64 3.43 -12.81 -0.49
N LEU A 65 4.47 -13.28 -1.20
CA LEU A 65 5.27 -12.43 -2.09
C LEU A 65 4.41 -11.75 -3.16
N THR A 66 3.43 -12.47 -3.72
CA THR A 66 2.45 -11.91 -4.67
C THR A 66 1.63 -10.79 -4.04
N GLY A 67 1.13 -10.99 -2.82
CA GLY A 67 0.40 -9.98 -2.07
C GLY A 67 1.24 -8.72 -1.82
N VAL A 68 2.50 -8.87 -1.42
CA VAL A 68 3.42 -7.74 -1.21
C VAL A 68 3.65 -6.96 -2.52
N TRP A 69 3.78 -7.63 -3.67
CA TRP A 69 3.88 -6.95 -4.97
C TRP A 69 2.64 -6.11 -5.30
N ILE A 70 1.45 -6.67 -5.12
CA ILE A 70 0.18 -5.94 -5.34
C ILE A 70 0.10 -4.72 -4.41
N LYS A 71 0.43 -4.92 -3.12
CA LYS A 71 0.48 -3.88 -2.10
C LYS A 71 1.43 -2.75 -2.50
N THR A 72 2.61 -3.09 -3.02
CA THR A 72 3.63 -2.13 -3.47
C THR A 72 3.17 -1.29 -4.64
N ILE A 73 2.51 -1.89 -5.63
CA ILE A 73 1.93 -1.15 -6.76
C ILE A 73 0.89 -0.14 -6.25
N GLY A 74 0.00 -0.58 -5.36
CA GLY A 74 -1.01 0.29 -4.75
C GLY A 74 -0.38 1.47 -3.99
N GLN A 75 0.62 1.19 -3.16
CA GLN A 75 1.31 2.22 -2.37
C GLN A 75 2.04 3.25 -3.22
N ILE A 76 2.64 2.83 -4.35
CA ILE A 76 3.28 3.74 -5.31
C ILE A 76 2.25 4.66 -5.96
N LEU A 77 1.10 4.12 -6.38
CA LEU A 77 0.02 4.93 -6.95
C LEU A 77 -0.49 5.98 -5.95
N GLU A 78 -0.70 5.58 -4.69
CA GLU A 78 -1.10 6.50 -3.63
C GLU A 78 -0.05 7.59 -3.40
N ALA A 79 1.23 7.21 -3.22
CA ALA A 79 2.32 8.15 -2.94
C ALA A 79 2.51 9.18 -4.06
N VAL A 80 2.51 8.72 -5.32
CA VAL A 80 2.61 9.59 -6.50
C VAL A 80 1.42 10.54 -6.56
N SER A 81 0.21 10.03 -6.35
CA SER A 81 -0.99 10.84 -6.48
C SER A 81 -1.13 11.88 -5.38
N VAL A 82 -0.85 11.51 -4.12
CA VAL A 82 -0.84 12.44 -2.99
C VAL A 82 0.23 13.52 -3.20
N THR A 83 1.40 13.17 -3.75
CA THR A 83 2.43 14.15 -4.10
C THR A 83 1.92 15.17 -5.14
N ARG A 84 1.16 14.72 -6.15
CA ARG A 84 0.59 15.60 -7.19
C ARG A 84 -0.50 16.54 -6.65
N GLN A 85 -1.20 16.16 -5.58
CA GLN A 85 -2.23 16.99 -4.95
C GLN A 85 -1.65 18.20 -4.19
N LEU A 86 -0.39 18.18 -3.76
CA LEU A 86 0.17 19.17 -2.81
C LEU A 86 0.02 20.64 -3.24
N ASN A 87 0.19 20.92 -4.53
CA ASN A 87 0.12 22.27 -5.10
C ASN A 87 -0.89 22.39 -6.25
N GLU A 88 -1.75 21.38 -6.43
CA GLU A 88 -2.77 21.42 -7.48
C GLU A 88 -3.92 22.34 -7.05
N THR A 89 -4.32 23.23 -7.94
CA THR A 89 -5.38 24.23 -7.71
C THR A 89 -6.61 23.96 -8.56
N ASP A 90 -6.46 23.15 -9.61
CA ASP A 90 -7.57 22.70 -10.45
C ASP A 90 -8.34 21.58 -9.75
N ILE A 91 -9.61 21.87 -9.41
CA ILE A 91 -10.49 20.93 -8.73
C ILE A 91 -10.71 19.63 -9.50
N ILE A 92 -10.72 19.67 -10.85
CA ILE A 92 -10.93 18.48 -11.66
C ILE A 92 -9.71 17.57 -11.54
N LYS A 93 -8.50 18.14 -11.61
CA LYS A 93 -7.26 17.38 -11.42
C LYS A 93 -7.12 16.84 -10.00
N LEU A 94 -7.48 17.64 -9.00
CA LEU A 94 -7.51 17.19 -7.61
C LEU A 94 -8.40 15.96 -7.42
N LEU A 95 -9.62 15.95 -7.98
CA LEU A 95 -10.53 14.81 -7.90
C LEU A 95 -9.99 13.59 -8.65
N GLN A 96 -9.37 13.79 -9.82
CA GLN A 96 -8.74 12.70 -10.58
C GLN A 96 -7.61 12.04 -9.78
N GLU A 97 -6.75 12.84 -9.17
CA GLU A 97 -5.67 12.32 -8.33
C GLU A 97 -6.24 11.60 -7.09
N GLN A 98 -7.26 12.15 -6.42
CA GLN A 98 -7.93 11.41 -5.33
C GLN A 98 -8.48 10.04 -5.75
N GLN A 99 -9.07 9.93 -6.94
CA GLN A 99 -9.53 8.64 -7.46
C GLN A 99 -8.37 7.66 -7.66
N ILE A 100 -7.23 8.12 -8.16
CA ILE A 100 -6.02 7.29 -8.30
C ILE A 100 -5.51 6.84 -6.93
N ALA A 101 -5.48 7.73 -5.94
CA ALA A 101 -5.09 7.37 -4.58
C ALA A 101 -6.01 6.30 -3.97
N ILE A 102 -7.34 6.42 -4.17
CA ILE A 102 -8.32 5.40 -3.72
C ILE A 102 -8.11 4.06 -4.42
N ILE A 103 -7.79 4.05 -5.71
CA ILE A 103 -7.44 2.82 -6.44
C ILE A 103 -6.16 2.21 -5.86
N GLY A 104 -5.18 3.06 -5.50
CA GLY A 104 -3.97 2.65 -4.79
C GLY A 104 -4.29 1.95 -3.46
N ASP A 105 -5.12 2.57 -2.62
CA ASP A 105 -5.57 2.03 -1.33
C ASP A 105 -6.30 0.69 -1.51
N LEU A 106 -7.14 0.57 -2.55
CA LEU A 106 -7.82 -0.68 -2.87
C LEU A 106 -6.82 -1.80 -3.20
N LEU A 107 -5.81 -1.52 -4.02
CA LEU A 107 -4.76 -2.50 -4.32
C LEU A 107 -3.97 -2.89 -3.07
N VAL A 108 -3.63 -1.93 -2.21
CA VAL A 108 -3.00 -2.21 -0.89
C VAL A 108 -3.85 -3.18 -0.08
N SER A 109 -5.17 -2.97 -0.03
CA SER A 109 -6.07 -3.85 0.72
C SER A 109 -6.16 -5.26 0.14
N ILE A 110 -6.15 -5.39 -1.20
CA ILE A 110 -6.16 -6.68 -1.89
C ILE A 110 -4.83 -7.41 -1.63
N GLY A 111 -3.69 -6.72 -1.76
CA GLY A 111 -2.38 -7.29 -1.46
C GLY A 111 -2.28 -7.82 -0.03
N ALA A 112 -2.75 -7.04 0.94
CA ALA A 112 -2.81 -7.47 2.34
C ALA A 112 -3.70 -8.71 2.56
N ALA A 113 -4.85 -8.80 1.87
CA ALA A 113 -5.69 -9.99 1.94
C ALA A 113 -4.98 -11.22 1.35
N TYR A 114 -4.25 -11.07 0.23
CA TYR A 114 -3.42 -12.14 -0.33
C TYR A 114 -2.33 -12.60 0.66
N GLU A 115 -1.65 -11.67 1.31
CA GLU A 115 -0.66 -11.98 2.35
C GLU A 115 -1.26 -12.79 3.50
N VAL A 116 -2.44 -12.41 3.99
CA VAL A 116 -3.15 -13.17 5.04
C VAL A 116 -3.49 -14.59 4.57
N THR A 117 -4.02 -14.75 3.36
CA THR A 117 -4.34 -16.08 2.82
C THR A 117 -3.10 -16.93 2.61
N GLY A 118 -2.00 -16.34 2.16
CA GLY A 118 -0.71 -17.01 2.02
C GLY A 118 -0.15 -17.44 3.37
N GLY A 119 -0.21 -16.59 4.40
CA GLY A 119 0.21 -16.93 5.75
C GLY A 119 -0.58 -18.07 6.38
N ILE A 120 -1.90 -18.09 6.19
CA ILE A 120 -2.75 -19.24 6.60
C ILE A 120 -2.31 -20.52 5.88
N ARG A 121 -1.95 -20.41 4.60
CA ARG A 121 -1.51 -21.55 3.80
C ARG A 121 -0.15 -22.08 4.25
N VAL A 122 0.82 -21.22 4.54
CA VAL A 122 2.11 -21.62 5.13
C VAL A 122 1.89 -22.44 6.40
N LEU A 123 1.04 -21.96 7.32
CA LEU A 123 0.72 -22.70 8.54
C LEU A 123 0.15 -24.10 8.25
N ASN A 124 -0.70 -24.24 7.22
CA ASN A 124 -1.25 -25.55 6.85
C ASN A 124 -0.20 -26.47 6.21
N GLU A 125 0.67 -25.92 5.36
CA GLU A 125 1.76 -26.66 4.71
C GLU A 125 2.74 -27.21 5.76
N GLU A 126 3.15 -26.39 6.72
CA GLU A 126 4.05 -26.80 7.81
C GLU A 126 3.43 -27.84 8.76
N ASN A 127 2.13 -27.71 9.07
CA ASN A 127 1.41 -28.68 9.91
C ASN A 127 1.24 -30.06 9.24
N ILE A 128 1.27 -30.13 7.91
CA ILE A 128 1.25 -31.41 7.17
C ILE A 128 2.63 -32.08 7.23
N VAL A 129 3.71 -31.29 7.23
CA VAL A 129 5.09 -31.79 7.28
C VAL A 129 5.47 -32.33 8.66
N GLN A 130 4.89 -31.79 9.75
CA GLN A 130 5.07 -32.34 11.09
C GLN A 130 3.97 -33.38 11.40
N PRO A 131 4.30 -34.67 11.65
CA PRO A 131 3.28 -35.63 12.05
C PRO A 131 2.64 -35.18 13.38
N PRO A 132 1.31 -35.37 13.56
CA PRO A 132 0.64 -34.98 14.78
C PRO A 132 1.31 -35.66 15.98
N ILE A 133 1.68 -34.86 16.99
CA ILE A 133 2.16 -35.39 18.28
C ILE A 133 0.95 -36.02 18.96
N ILE A 134 0.79 -37.33 18.81
CA ILE A 134 -0.25 -38.09 19.49
C ILE A 134 0.17 -38.19 20.97
N PRO A 135 -0.63 -37.67 21.92
CA PRO A 135 -0.32 -37.74 23.35
C PRO A 135 -0.37 -39.16 23.92
#